data_AF-A0A382AA22-F1
#
_entry.id   AF-A0A382AA22-F1
#
_cell.length_a   1.000
_cell.length_b   1.000
_cell.length_c   1.000
_cell.angle_alpha   90.00
_cell.angle_beta   90.00
_cell.angle_gamma   90.00
#
_symmetry.space_group_name_H-M   'P 1'
#
loop_
_entity.id
_entity.type
_entity.pdbx_description
1 polymer ?
#
loop_
_entity_poly.entity_id
_entity_poly.type
_entity_poly.pdbx_seq_one_letter_code
_entity_poly.pdbx_strand_id
1 'polypeptide(L)'
;MGIRWCLFIKAGFIIIPHEIYSFHPRGILINKILESRFLAALQYRDYRVLWTGNMSASAAAWALIVARGWIVWEMSGSSLYVGLVTFLAMIPRVVIPPFTGYLADKYERRKVMASIYALNLTHTLFLAGLMAFNQMEMWHLMILA
;
A
#
# COMPACT_ATOMS: atom_id res chain seq x y z
N MET A 1 -42.22 27.97 4.38
CA MET A 1 -41.90 27.15 5.58
C MET A 1 -42.18 25.69 5.24
N GLY A 2 -41.32 24.70 5.41
CA GLY A 2 -40.02 24.66 6.07
C GLY A 2 -39.19 23.46 5.55
N ILE A 3 -37.93 23.77 5.33
CA ILE A 3 -36.70 22.98 5.31
C ILE A 3 -36.85 21.55 5.88
N ARG A 4 -36.64 20.53 5.02
CA ARG A 4 -36.54 19.12 5.43
C ARG A 4 -35.28 18.42 4.87
N TRP A 5 -34.20 19.19 4.68
CA TRP A 5 -32.97 18.79 3.96
C TRP A 5 -31.67 18.91 4.77
N CYS A 6 -31.66 18.72 6.10
CA CYS A 6 -30.42 18.90 6.87
C CYS A 6 -29.98 17.78 7.84
N LEU A 7 -30.63 16.61 7.91
CA LEU A 7 -30.26 15.63 8.95
C LEU A 7 -30.29 14.17 8.46
N PHE A 8 -29.43 13.82 7.50
CA PHE A 8 -29.10 12.40 7.23
C PHE A 8 -27.65 12.26 6.69
N ILE A 9 -26.70 12.86 7.40
CA ILE A 9 -25.26 12.58 7.26
C ILE A 9 -24.80 11.94 8.58
N LYS A 10 -25.25 10.71 8.87
CA LYS A 10 -24.70 9.84 9.92
C LYS A 10 -25.33 8.45 9.87
N ALA A 11 -24.88 7.61 8.94
CA ALA A 11 -24.88 6.15 9.07
C ALA A 11 -24.30 5.54 7.78
N GLY A 12 -23.02 5.19 7.80
CA GLY A 12 -22.46 4.24 6.85
C GLY A 12 -23.08 2.87 7.12
N PHE A 13 -24.19 2.56 6.46
CA PHE A 13 -24.79 1.24 6.46
C PHE A 13 -24.85 0.75 5.01
N ILE A 14 -23.80 0.04 4.64
CA ILE A 14 -23.74 -0.82 3.45
C ILE A 14 -24.81 -1.91 3.64
N ILE A 15 -25.89 -1.84 2.88
CA ILE A 15 -26.90 -2.90 2.81
C ILE A 15 -26.31 -4.01 1.92
N ILE A 16 -25.73 -5.05 2.54
CA ILE A 16 -25.39 -6.30 1.86
C ILE A 16 -26.59 -7.25 2.01
N PRO A 17 -27.19 -7.74 0.91
CA PRO A 17 -28.30 -8.68 0.96
C PRO A 17 -27.88 -10.02 1.62
N HIS A 18 -28.73 -10.55 2.51
CA HIS A 18 -28.50 -11.67 3.44
C HIS A 18 -28.54 -13.08 2.77
N GLU A 19 -28.41 -13.21 1.45
CA GLU A 19 -28.84 -14.42 0.72
C GLU A 19 -27.68 -15.31 0.20
N ILE A 20 -26.48 -15.26 0.79
CA ILE A 20 -25.30 -16.02 0.29
C ILE A 20 -24.65 -16.91 1.39
N TYR A 21 -25.44 -17.70 2.11
CA TYR A 21 -24.91 -18.64 3.13
C TYR A 21 -25.42 -20.09 3.03
N SER A 22 -25.61 -20.64 1.83
CA SER A 22 -25.79 -22.09 1.66
C SER A 22 -24.44 -22.77 1.37
N PHE A 23 -23.63 -22.99 2.41
CA PHE A 23 -22.34 -23.70 2.31
C PHE A 23 -22.50 -25.16 2.77
N HIS A 24 -22.26 -26.10 1.85
CA HIS A 24 -22.39 -27.55 2.04
C HIS A 24 -21.15 -28.13 2.76
N PRO A 25 -21.26 -28.76 3.95
CA PRO A 25 -20.09 -29.24 4.69
C PRO A 25 -19.78 -30.70 4.34
N ARG A 26 -18.72 -30.94 3.54
CA ARG A 26 -18.03 -32.24 3.48
C ARG A 26 -16.52 -32.04 3.52
N GLY A 27 -15.94 -32.09 4.73
CA GLY A 27 -14.49 -31.96 4.95
C GLY A 27 -14.10 -31.71 6.42
N ILE A 28 -14.45 -32.62 7.33
CA ILE A 28 -14.52 -32.39 8.79
C ILE A 28 -13.16 -32.16 9.47
N LEU A 29 -12.01 -32.52 8.87
CA LEU A 29 -10.68 -32.39 9.53
C LEU A 29 -9.89 -31.13 9.18
N ILE A 30 -10.16 -30.45 8.05
CA ILE A 30 -9.46 -29.21 7.67
C ILE A 30 -10.13 -27.98 8.31
N ASN A 31 -11.40 -28.10 8.71
CA ASN A 31 -12.21 -27.00 9.23
C ASN A 31 -11.74 -26.42 10.57
N LYS A 32 -11.02 -27.18 11.41
CA LYS A 32 -10.67 -26.71 12.76
C LYS A 32 -9.58 -25.62 12.78
N ILE A 33 -8.70 -25.58 11.78
CA ILE A 33 -7.71 -24.50 11.61
C ILE A 33 -8.36 -23.29 10.90
N LEU A 34 -9.39 -23.55 10.08
CA LEU A 34 -10.10 -22.56 9.27
C LEU A 34 -11.28 -21.89 10.01
N GLU A 35 -11.59 -22.29 11.25
CA GLU A 35 -12.69 -21.72 12.05
C GLU A 35 -12.46 -20.28 12.52
N SER A 36 -11.24 -19.76 12.42
CA SER A 36 -11.03 -18.32 12.54
C SER A 36 -11.53 -17.66 11.24
N ARG A 37 -12.65 -16.91 11.32
CA ARG A 37 -13.26 -16.17 10.20
C ARG A 37 -12.25 -15.37 9.35
N PHE A 38 -11.09 -15.04 9.93
CA PHE A 38 -9.95 -14.36 9.29
C PHE A 38 -9.18 -15.21 8.26
N LEU A 39 -8.99 -16.52 8.49
CA LEU A 39 -8.20 -17.37 7.59
C LEU A 39 -9.01 -17.94 6.42
N ALA A 40 -10.34 -17.83 6.47
CA ALA A 40 -11.23 -18.25 5.38
C ALA A 40 -10.91 -17.53 4.05
N ALA A 41 -10.52 -16.25 4.10
CA ALA A 41 -10.15 -15.49 2.91
C ALA A 41 -8.88 -16.01 2.22
N LEU A 42 -7.93 -16.61 2.96
CA LEU A 42 -6.66 -17.14 2.42
C LEU A 42 -6.82 -18.47 1.66
N GLN A 43 -8.02 -19.06 1.69
CA GLN A 43 -8.33 -20.26 0.90
C GLN A 43 -8.30 -19.96 -0.60
N TYR A 44 -8.70 -18.74 -1.01
CA TYR A 44 -8.66 -18.31 -2.40
C TYR A 44 -7.23 -18.04 -2.86
N ARG A 45 -6.79 -18.71 -3.92
CA ARG A 45 -5.41 -18.60 -4.45
C ARG A 45 -5.05 -17.16 -4.80
N ASP A 46 -5.93 -16.44 -5.49
CA ASP A 46 -5.67 -15.08 -5.94
C ASP A 46 -5.53 -14.11 -4.75
N TYR A 47 -6.36 -14.28 -3.73
CA TYR A 47 -6.26 -13.49 -2.50
C TYR A 47 -4.97 -13.80 -1.74
N ARG A 48 -4.56 -15.08 -1.66
CA ARG A 48 -3.32 -15.48 -0.99
C ARG A 48 -2.09 -14.84 -1.64
N VAL A 49 -2.00 -14.84 -2.98
CA VAL A 49 -0.89 -14.21 -3.71
C VAL A 49 -0.86 -12.70 -3.49
N LEU A 50 -2.02 -12.05 -3.56
CA LEU A 50 -2.14 -10.61 -3.30
C LEU A 50 -1.70 -10.27 -1.88
N TRP A 51 -2.17 -11.03 -0.90
CA TRP A 51 -1.92 -10.78 0.51
C TRP A 51 -0.44 -10.94 0.85
N THR A 52 0.20 -12.04 0.43
CA THR A 52 1.63 -12.24 0.66
C THR A 52 2.47 -11.18 -0.06
N GLY A 53 2.11 -10.82 -1.30
CA GLY A 53 2.80 -9.78 -2.06
C GLY A 53 2.71 -8.41 -1.38
N ASN A 54 1.52 -8.03 -0.93
CA ASN A 54 1.30 -6.75 -0.26
C ASN A 54 2.02 -6.68 1.09
N MET A 55 2.07 -7.77 1.86
CA MET A 55 2.83 -7.82 3.11
C MET A 55 4.33 -7.63 2.86
N SER A 56 4.90 -8.38 1.90
CA SER A 56 6.32 -8.25 1.55
C SER A 56 6.66 -6.85 1.05
N ALA A 57 5.81 -6.27 0.18
CA ALA A 57 6.01 -4.92 -0.33
C ALA A 57 5.92 -3.86 0.78
N SER A 58 4.97 -4.00 1.71
CA SER A 58 4.84 -3.10 2.85
C SER A 58 6.08 -3.16 3.75
N ALA A 59 6.56 -4.36 4.07
CA ALA A 59 7.78 -4.54 4.85
C ALA A 59 9.01 -3.91 4.17
N ALA A 60 9.17 -4.12 2.86
CA ALA A 60 10.24 -3.52 2.07
C ALA A 60 10.17 -1.99 2.07
N ALA A 61 8.98 -1.40 1.93
CA ALA A 61 8.80 0.05 1.95
C ALA A 61 9.22 0.66 3.30
N TRP A 62 8.87 0.03 4.42
CA TRP A 62 9.29 0.48 5.75
C TRP A 62 10.80 0.37 5.95
N ALA A 63 11.41 -0.75 5.53
CA ALA A 63 12.85 -0.92 5.57
C ALA A 63 13.57 0.17 4.74
N LEU A 64 13.05 0.48 3.55
CA LEU A 64 13.62 1.50 2.67
C LEU A 64 13.47 2.93 3.24
N ILE A 65 12.39 3.22 3.99
CA ILE A 65 12.24 4.50 4.70
C ILE A 65 13.35 4.66 5.76
N VAL A 66 13.60 3.62 6.55
CA VAL A 66 14.65 3.64 7.58
C VAL A 66 16.04 3.74 6.95
N ALA A 67 16.31 2.93 5.93
CA ALA A 67 17.60 2.93 5.23
C ALA A 67 17.89 4.29 4.59
N ARG A 68 16.92 4.91 3.91
CA ARG A 68 17.08 6.26 3.34
C ARG A 68 17.34 7.30 4.42
N GLY A 69 16.59 7.28 5.52
CA GLY A 69 16.81 8.20 6.63
C GLY A 69 18.21 8.10 7.22
N TRP A 70 18.73 6.87 7.36
CA TRP A 70 20.08 6.62 7.83
C TRP A 70 21.15 7.19 6.89
N ILE A 71 21.03 6.94 5.58
CA ILE A 71 21.98 7.43 4.57
C ILE A 71 22.02 8.96 4.53
N VAL A 72 20.86 9.63 4.59
CA VAL A 72 20.81 11.10 4.62
C VAL A 72 21.50 11.65 5.86
N TRP A 73 21.33 10.99 7.01
CA TRP A 73 22.00 11.39 8.25
C TRP A 73 23.52 11.26 8.15
N GLU A 74 24.00 10.14 7.62
CA GLU A 74 25.44 9.87 7.44
C GLU A 74 26.11 10.86 6.48
N MET A 75 25.44 11.21 5.38
CA MET A 75 25.99 12.15 4.39
C MET A 75 25.97 13.62 4.85
N SER A 76 24.93 14.03 5.57
CA SER A 76 24.68 15.44 5.87
C SER A 76 25.16 15.87 7.26
N GLY A 77 25.27 14.94 8.20
CA GLY A 77 25.67 15.21 9.60
C GLY A 77 24.69 16.11 10.38
N SER A 78 23.58 16.54 9.77
CA SER A 78 22.61 17.48 10.33
C SER A 78 21.18 16.95 10.19
N SER A 79 20.48 16.84 11.32
CA SER A 79 19.09 16.35 11.41
C SER A 79 18.08 17.22 10.67
N LEU A 80 18.42 18.48 10.36
CA LEU A 80 17.53 19.42 9.70
C LEU A 80 17.26 19.02 8.23
N TYR A 81 18.29 18.51 7.54
CA TYR A 81 18.13 18.02 6.17
C TYR A 81 17.31 16.73 6.09
N VAL A 82 17.46 15.83 7.07
CA VAL A 82 16.60 14.63 7.19
C VAL A 82 15.13 15.04 7.29
N GLY A 83 14.84 16.03 8.13
CA GLY A 83 13.50 16.62 8.26
C GLY A 83 12.98 17.15 6.92
N LEU A 84 13.73 18.01 6.24
CA LEU A 84 13.35 18.57 4.93
C LEU A 84 13.05 17.49 3.88
N VAL A 85 13.90 16.48 3.77
CA VAL A 85 13.69 15.35 2.85
C VAL A 85 12.39 14.61 3.17
N THR A 86 12.13 14.35 4.45
CA THR A 86 10.88 13.68 4.85
C THR A 86 9.63 14.53 4.60
N PHE A 87 9.73 15.86 4.72
CA PHE A 87 8.64 16.77 4.37
C PHE A 87 8.37 16.77 2.86
N LEU A 88 9.42 16.79 2.04
CA LEU A 88 9.28 16.70 0.58
C LEU A 88 8.65 15.36 0.16
N ALA A 89 9.03 14.25 0.80
CA ALA A 89 8.45 12.93 0.56
C ALA A 89 6.95 12.84 0.91
N MET A 90 6.41 13.76 1.72
CA MET A 90 4.97 13.79 2.03
C MET A 90 4.14 14.38 0.88
N ILE A 91 4.70 15.27 0.07
CA ILE A 91 4.01 15.91 -1.05
C ILE A 91 3.42 14.86 -2.02
N PRO A 92 4.21 13.92 -2.59
CA PRO A 92 3.66 12.91 -3.48
C PRO A 92 2.65 12.01 -2.78
N ARG A 93 2.82 11.74 -1.47
CA ARG A 93 1.87 10.92 -0.70
C ARG A 93 0.48 11.54 -0.59
N VAL A 94 0.37 12.86 -0.65
CA VAL A 94 -0.93 13.57 -0.60
C VAL A 94 -1.50 13.76 -2.00
N VAL A 95 -0.65 14.04 -2.99
CA VAL A 95 -1.09 14.36 -4.35
C VAL A 95 -1.45 13.12 -5.16
N ILE A 96 -0.71 12.01 -5.02
CA ILE A 96 -0.90 10.79 -5.84
C ILE A 96 -2.20 10.01 -5.55
N PRO A 97 -2.69 9.86 -4.31
CA PRO A 97 -3.89 9.08 -4.00
C PRO A 97 -5.13 9.38 -4.86
N PRO A 98 -5.57 10.64 -5.07
CA PRO A 98 -6.73 10.93 -5.92
C PRO A 98 -6.53 10.47 -7.37
N PHE A 99 -5.32 10.59 -7.93
CA PHE A 99 -5.02 10.10 -9.29
C PHE A 99 -5.04 8.58 -9.35
N THR A 100 -4.48 7.90 -8.35
CA THR A 100 -4.48 6.43 -8.29
C THR A 100 -5.88 5.85 -8.09
N GLY A 101 -6.74 6.55 -7.35
CA GLY A 101 -8.16 6.19 -7.18
C GLY A 101 -8.89 6.24 -8.52
N TYR A 102 -8.75 7.35 -9.24
CA TYR A 102 -9.32 7.48 -10.59
C TYR A 102 -8.83 6.39 -11.56
N LEU A 103 -7.53 6.08 -11.54
CA LEU A 103 -6.95 5.02 -12.36
C LEU A 103 -7.49 3.62 -11.99
N ALA A 104 -7.70 3.36 -10.71
CA ALA A 104 -8.22 2.08 -10.22
C ALA A 104 -9.69 1.85 -10.61
N ASP A 105 -10.47 2.92 -10.78
CA ASP A 105 -11.87 2.84 -11.19
C ASP A 105 -12.03 2.70 -12.71
N LYS A 106 -11.10 3.28 -13.50
CA LYS A 106 -11.17 3.26 -14.97
C LYS A 106 -10.59 2.00 -15.60
N TYR A 107 -9.61 1.37 -14.96
CA TYR A 107 -8.87 0.24 -15.55
C TYR A 107 -9.04 -1.04 -14.73
N GLU A 108 -8.73 -2.18 -15.35
CA GLU A 108 -8.76 -3.48 -14.67
C GLU A 108 -7.80 -3.46 -13.46
N ARG A 109 -8.38 -3.56 -12.25
CA ARG A 109 -7.69 -3.39 -10.96
C ARG A 109 -6.43 -4.25 -10.83
N ARG A 110 -6.44 -5.46 -11.41
CA ARG A 110 -5.27 -6.36 -11.44
C ARG A 110 -4.09 -5.79 -12.21
N LYS A 111 -4.33 -5.18 -13.37
CA LYS A 111 -3.29 -4.56 -14.21
C LYS A 111 -2.74 -3.30 -13.57
N VAL A 112 -3.61 -2.48 -12.98
CA VAL A 112 -3.21 -1.28 -12.23
C VAL A 112 -2.30 -1.66 -11.06
N MET A 113 -2.72 -2.61 -10.22
CA MET A 113 -1.88 -3.09 -9.12
C MET A 113 -0.54 -3.64 -9.59
N ALA A 114 -0.53 -4.49 -10.64
CA ALA A 114 0.70 -5.02 -11.19
C ALA A 114 1.66 -3.91 -11.68
N SER A 115 1.15 -2.86 -12.33
CA SER A 115 1.96 -1.72 -12.77
C SER A 115 2.56 -0.93 -11.60
N ILE A 116 1.82 -0.74 -10.50
CA ILE A 116 2.30 -0.03 -9.31
C ILE A 116 3.42 -0.83 -8.62
N TYR A 117 3.26 -2.16 -8.50
CA TYR A 117 4.30 -3.02 -7.96
C TYR A 117 5.54 -3.06 -8.85
N ALA A 118 5.37 -3.13 -10.17
CA ALA A 118 6.49 -3.07 -11.11
C ALA A 118 7.25 -1.74 -10.99
N LEU A 119 6.53 -0.61 -10.92
CA LEU A 119 7.13 0.72 -10.75
C LEU A 119 7.90 0.84 -9.43
N ASN A 120 7.35 0.32 -8.33
CA ASN A 120 8.06 0.28 -7.04
C ASN A 120 9.34 -0.56 -7.10
N LEU A 121 9.29 -1.71 -7.78
CA LEU A 121 10.45 -2.57 -7.99
C LEU A 121 11.53 -1.84 -8.80
N THR A 122 11.15 -1.21 -9.91
CA THR A 122 12.07 -0.43 -10.75
C THR A 122 12.69 0.72 -9.97
N HIS A 123 11.91 1.46 -9.20
CA HIS A 123 12.40 2.55 -8.35
C HIS A 123 13.42 2.04 -7.32
N THR A 124 13.09 0.93 -6.63
CA THR A 124 13.97 0.36 -5.60
C THR A 124 15.27 -0.18 -6.21
N LEU A 125 15.19 -0.84 -7.36
CA LEU A 125 16.36 -1.32 -8.09
C LEU A 125 17.23 -0.17 -8.60
N PHE A 126 16.62 0.94 -9.03
CA PHE A 126 17.34 2.13 -9.46
C PHE A 126 18.14 2.74 -8.29
N LEU A 127 17.51 2.91 -7.12
CA LEU A 127 18.21 3.36 -5.91
C LEU A 127 19.31 2.39 -5.48
N ALA A 128 19.05 1.09 -5.50
CA ALA A 128 20.05 0.07 -5.17
C ALA A 128 21.24 0.10 -6.14
N GLY A 129 20.99 0.30 -7.44
CA GLY A 129 22.02 0.47 -8.46
C GLY A 129 22.88 1.70 -8.20
N LEU A 130 22.26 2.86 -7.96
CA LEU A 130 22.98 4.10 -7.64
C LEU A 130 23.88 3.94 -6.41
N MET A 131 23.40 3.21 -5.39
CA MET A 131 24.20 2.90 -4.20
C MET A 131 25.42 2.04 -4.54
N ALA A 132 25.28 1.02 -5.40
CA ALA A 132 26.39 0.16 -5.80
C ALA A 132 27.50 0.87 -6.58
N PHE A 133 27.17 1.92 -7.35
CA PHE A 133 28.14 2.72 -8.10
C PHE A 133 28.79 3.85 -7.28
N ASN A 134 28.44 3.99 -6.00
CA ASN A 134 28.96 5.02 -5.08
C ASN A 134 28.79 6.47 -5.60
N GLN A 135 27.83 6.69 -6.50
CA GLN A 135 27.44 7.97 -7.10
C GLN A 135 26.27 8.62 -6.34
N MET A 136 26.12 8.26 -5.07
CA MET A 136 25.01 8.69 -4.23
C MET A 136 25.19 10.15 -3.86
N GLU A 137 24.59 11.04 -4.65
CA GLU A 137 24.44 12.45 -4.28
C GLU A 137 23.11 12.71 -3.58
N MET A 138 23.12 13.69 -2.67
CA MET A 138 21.99 14.07 -1.83
C MET A 138 20.73 14.46 -2.64
N TRP A 139 20.91 14.96 -3.87
CA TRP A 139 19.83 15.30 -4.79
C TRP A 139 19.01 14.10 -5.27
N HIS A 140 19.64 12.94 -5.47
CA HIS A 140 18.92 11.73 -5.87
C HIS A 140 17.95 11.28 -4.79
N LEU A 141 18.36 11.40 -3.52
CA LEU A 141 17.50 11.06 -2.38
C LEU A 141 16.37 12.06 -2.19
N MET A 142 16.53 13.32 -2.60
CA MET A 142 15.48 14.35 -2.55
C MET A 142 14.45 14.21 -3.69
N ILE A 143 14.90 13.90 -4.91
CA ILE A 143 14.04 13.80 -6.10
C ILE A 143 13.27 12.46 -6.13
N LEU A 144 13.89 11.38 -5.66
CA LEU A 144 13.28 10.04 -5.58
C LEU A 144 12.69 9.74 -4.18
N ALA A 145 12.40 10.77 -3.40
CA ALA A 145 11.80 10.64 -2.06
C ALA A 145 10.32 10.24 -2.11
#